data_AF-A0A945AAV7-F1
#
_entry.id   AF-A0A945AAV7-F1
#
_cell.length_a   1.000
_cell.length_b   1.000
_cell.length_c   1.000
_cell.angle_alpha   90.00
_cell.angle_beta   90.00
_cell.angle_gamma   90.00
#
_symmetry.space_group_name_H-M   'P 1'
#
loop_
_entity.id
_entity.type
_entity.pdbx_description
1 polymer ?
#
loop_
_entity_poly.entity_id
_entity_poly.type
_entity_poly.pdbx_seq_one_letter_code
_entity_poly.pdbx_strand_id
1 'polypeptide(L)'
;MSVSHTNGALDGHRYRALISTDIGGTDPDDFQSMVHLLLYADVLDIEGLLSSPYGQGRKEHILQVIDCYGSDFENLRTYSERYPTPDALRAITKQGEIERAPYAGIRQSTEGSEWIVQCARRDDARPLHLLAWGGIEDIAQALHDAPDIL
;
A
#
# COMPACT_ATOMS: atom_id res chain seq x y z
N MET A 1 -20.28 22.30 19.97
CA MET A 1 -19.51 21.56 18.96
C MET A 1 -19.73 20.09 19.23
N SER A 2 -20.42 19.39 18.33
CA SER A 2 -20.56 17.93 18.42
C SER A 2 -19.17 17.34 18.19
N VAL A 3 -18.68 16.54 19.13
CA VAL A 3 -17.54 15.67 18.89
C VAL A 3 -18.04 14.67 17.84
N SER A 4 -17.60 14.84 16.60
CA SER A 4 -17.76 13.81 15.58
C SER A 4 -17.16 12.53 16.15
N HIS A 5 -17.98 11.51 16.37
CA HIS A 5 -17.43 10.17 16.58
C HIS A 5 -16.56 9.89 15.36
N THR A 6 -15.26 9.68 15.58
CA THR A 6 -14.37 9.19 14.53
C THR A 6 -14.82 7.77 14.25
N ASN A 7 -15.58 7.57 13.18
CA ASN A 7 -16.00 6.23 12.78
C ASN A 7 -14.74 5.38 12.58
N GLY A 8 -14.59 4.34 13.40
CA GLY A 8 -13.45 3.42 13.35
C GLY A 8 -13.78 2.14 12.59
N ALA A 9 -12.80 1.24 12.49
CA ALA A 9 -13.00 -0.10 11.95
C ALA A 9 -14.16 -0.85 12.64
N LEU A 10 -14.31 -0.66 13.97
CA LEU A 10 -15.38 -1.26 14.77
C LEU A 10 -16.77 -0.73 14.42
N ASP A 11 -16.86 0.49 13.89
CA ASP A 11 -18.11 1.10 13.37
C ASP A 11 -18.34 0.73 11.90
N GLY A 12 -17.55 -0.21 11.36
CA GLY A 12 -17.61 -0.67 9.98
C GLY A 12 -16.95 0.28 8.97
N HIS A 13 -16.30 1.36 9.41
CA HIS A 13 -15.60 2.29 8.55
C HIS A 13 -14.23 1.74 8.13
N ARG A 14 -14.01 1.60 6.82
CA ARG A 14 -12.73 1.17 6.25
C ARG A 14 -12.02 2.39 5.67
N TYR A 15 -10.78 2.58 6.07
CA TYR A 15 -9.92 3.63 5.51
C TYR A 15 -9.27 3.13 4.24
N ARG A 16 -9.15 4.01 3.23
CA ARG A 16 -8.42 3.74 1.99
C ARG A 16 -6.94 3.85 2.30
N ALA A 17 -6.20 2.78 2.11
CA ALA A 17 -4.77 2.72 2.43
C ALA A 17 -3.96 2.23 1.23
N LEU A 18 -2.84 2.89 0.97
CA LEU A 18 -1.83 2.44 0.03
C LEU A 18 -0.49 2.43 0.76
N ILE A 19 0.23 1.31 0.65
CA ILE A 19 1.47 1.07 1.37
C ILE A 19 2.63 1.20 0.38
N SER A 20 3.61 2.01 0.72
CA SER A 20 4.90 2.11 0.03
C SER A 20 5.98 1.55 0.94
N THR A 21 6.61 0.45 0.55
CA THR A 21 7.47 -0.37 1.41
C THR A 21 8.74 -0.78 0.68
N ASP A 22 9.84 -0.89 1.42
CA ASP A 22 11.08 -1.47 0.93
C ASP A 22 11.31 -2.91 1.40
N ILE A 23 10.22 -3.66 1.61
CA ILE A 23 10.22 -5.10 1.89
C ILE A 23 11.22 -5.90 1.02
N GLY A 24 12.04 -6.71 1.69
CA GLY A 24 13.17 -7.41 1.07
C GLY A 24 14.42 -6.53 0.89
N GLY A 25 14.37 -5.30 1.40
CA GLY A 25 15.39 -4.28 1.29
C GLY A 25 16.49 -4.43 2.33
N THR A 26 16.45 -3.58 3.36
CA THR A 26 17.55 -3.44 4.33
C THR A 26 17.43 -4.36 5.53
N ASP A 27 16.22 -4.69 5.96
CA ASP A 27 15.97 -5.48 7.15
C ASP A 27 14.59 -6.18 7.08
N PRO A 28 14.23 -7.04 8.06
CA PRO A 28 13.08 -7.92 7.94
C PRO A 28 11.75 -7.34 8.46
N ASP A 29 11.72 -6.11 8.98
CA ASP A 29 10.54 -5.54 9.63
C ASP A 29 9.36 -5.29 8.67
N ASP A 30 9.61 -4.92 7.42
CA ASP A 30 8.58 -4.75 6.39
C ASP A 30 7.88 -6.06 6.04
N PHE A 31 8.56 -7.21 6.12
CA PHE A 31 7.88 -8.51 6.01
C PHE A 31 6.91 -8.72 7.17
N GLN A 32 7.32 -8.38 8.40
CA GLN A 32 6.49 -8.52 9.59
C GLN A 32 5.29 -7.58 9.54
N SER A 33 5.52 -6.33 9.11
CA SER A 33 4.48 -5.32 8.92
C SER A 33 3.50 -5.70 7.81
N MET A 34 3.97 -6.29 6.71
CA MET A 34 3.10 -6.77 5.63
C MET A 34 2.23 -7.95 6.09
N VAL A 35 2.79 -8.93 6.81
CA VAL A 35 2.00 -10.02 7.42
C VAL A 35 0.93 -9.46 8.36
N HIS A 36 1.31 -8.50 9.21
CA HIS A 36 0.37 -7.86 10.14
C HIS A 36 -0.72 -7.09 9.41
N LEU A 37 -0.39 -6.32 8.37
CA LEU A 37 -1.35 -5.62 7.53
C LEU A 37 -2.37 -6.58 6.91
N LEU A 38 -1.90 -7.69 6.33
CA LEU A 38 -2.79 -8.66 5.67
C LEU A 38 -3.72 -9.37 6.65
N LEU A 39 -3.31 -9.54 7.91
CA LEU A 39 -4.18 -10.03 8.98
C LEU A 39 -5.35 -9.08 9.28
N TYR A 40 -5.18 -7.76 9.05
CA TYR A 40 -6.20 -6.72 9.21
C TYR A 40 -6.80 -6.25 7.88
N ALA A 41 -6.58 -6.98 6.78
CA ALA A 41 -7.04 -6.55 5.45
C ALA A 41 -8.57 -6.48 5.32
N ASP A 42 -9.33 -7.11 6.22
CA ASP A 42 -10.79 -7.04 6.24
C ASP A 42 -11.34 -5.71 6.79
N VAL A 43 -10.55 -4.96 7.55
CA VAL A 43 -10.93 -3.65 8.12
C VAL A 43 -10.35 -2.44 7.37
N LEU A 44 -9.54 -2.68 6.33
CA LEU A 44 -8.96 -1.64 5.47
C LEU A 44 -9.39 -1.83 4.02
N ASP A 45 -9.59 -0.73 3.29
CA ASP A 45 -9.65 -0.77 1.83
C ASP A 45 -8.22 -0.57 1.31
N ILE A 46 -7.48 -1.66 1.15
CA ILE A 46 -6.12 -1.62 0.61
C ILE A 46 -6.22 -1.35 -0.90
N GLU A 47 -5.67 -0.23 -1.34
CA GLU A 47 -5.73 0.20 -2.74
C GLU A 47 -4.40 0.01 -3.49
N GLY A 48 -3.30 -0.19 -2.77
CA GLY A 48 -2.01 -0.51 -3.38
C GLY A 48 -0.97 -1.02 -2.41
N LEU A 49 -0.11 -1.90 -2.91
CA LEU A 49 1.08 -2.41 -2.22
C LEU A 49 2.28 -2.16 -3.14
N LEU A 50 3.07 -1.15 -2.85
CA LEU A 50 4.15 -0.69 -3.72
C LEU A 50 5.50 -1.06 -3.12
N SER A 51 6.33 -1.73 -3.91
CA SER A 51 7.75 -1.87 -3.58
C SER A 51 8.50 -0.61 -4.02
N SER A 52 9.07 0.11 -3.07
CA SER A 52 9.86 1.34 -3.23
C SER A 52 11.28 1.08 -2.67
N PRO A 53 12.29 1.94 -2.90
CA PRO A 53 13.60 1.82 -2.25
C PRO A 53 13.48 1.95 -0.72
N TYR A 54 14.40 1.41 0.08
CA TYR A 54 15.80 1.12 -0.20
C TYR A 54 16.17 -0.36 -0.37
N GLY A 55 17.38 -0.59 -0.85
CA GLY A 55 18.00 -1.92 -0.86
C GLY A 55 17.54 -2.82 -2.02
N GLN A 56 17.57 -4.13 -1.76
CA GLN A 56 17.27 -5.15 -2.77
C GLN A 56 15.79 -5.52 -2.82
N GLY A 57 14.94 -4.82 -2.07
CA GLY A 57 13.50 -5.04 -2.00
C GLY A 57 12.85 -4.88 -3.36
N ARG A 58 11.86 -5.73 -3.65
CA ARG A 58 11.20 -5.83 -4.96
C ARG A 58 9.78 -6.25 -4.74
N LYS A 59 8.93 -5.97 -5.73
CA LYS A 59 7.54 -6.41 -5.80
C LYS A 59 7.38 -7.90 -5.47
N GLU A 60 8.31 -8.73 -5.92
CA GLU A 60 8.35 -10.17 -5.65
C GLU A 60 8.29 -10.51 -4.15
N HIS A 61 8.92 -9.70 -3.29
CA HIS A 61 8.91 -9.92 -1.84
C HIS A 61 7.53 -9.65 -1.23
N ILE A 62 6.75 -8.70 -1.79
CA ILE A 62 5.34 -8.52 -1.43
C ILE A 62 4.54 -9.76 -1.87
N LEU A 63 4.78 -10.22 -3.11
CA LEU A 63 4.08 -11.38 -3.67
C LEU A 63 4.32 -12.66 -2.84
N GLN A 64 5.54 -12.85 -2.33
CA GLN A 64 5.86 -13.95 -1.40
C GLN A 64 4.99 -13.91 -0.13
N VAL A 65 4.77 -12.73 0.46
CA VAL A 65 3.87 -12.60 1.62
C VAL A 65 2.42 -12.86 1.23
N ILE A 66 1.99 -12.42 0.05
CA ILE A 66 0.65 -12.71 -0.47
C ILE A 66 0.45 -14.21 -0.75
N ASP A 67 1.50 -14.94 -1.15
CA ASP A 67 1.44 -16.39 -1.32
C ASP A 67 1.24 -17.11 0.03
N CYS A 68 1.93 -16.65 1.08
CA CYS A 68 1.67 -17.13 2.45
C CYS A 68 0.23 -16.81 2.89
N TYR A 69 -0.23 -15.56 2.72
CA TYR A 69 -1.61 -15.16 2.99
C TYR A 69 -2.63 -16.02 2.24
N GLY A 70 -2.36 -16.34 0.97
CA GLY A 70 -3.24 -17.19 0.16
C GLY A 70 -3.38 -18.61 0.68
N SER A 71 -2.37 -19.13 1.37
CA SER A 71 -2.44 -20.43 2.03
C SER A 71 -3.40 -20.42 3.23
N ASP A 72 -3.56 -19.27 3.90
CA ASP A 72 -4.44 -19.08 5.05
C ASP A 72 -5.81 -18.49 4.69
N PHE A 73 -6.00 -17.99 3.47
CA PHE A 73 -7.19 -17.24 3.03
C PHE A 73 -8.51 -17.97 3.29
N GLU A 74 -8.56 -19.28 3.01
CA GLU A 74 -9.77 -20.09 3.23
C GLU A 74 -10.20 -20.15 4.70
N ASN A 75 -9.25 -20.07 5.63
CA ASN A 75 -9.54 -19.97 7.06
C ASN A 75 -9.87 -18.53 7.46
N LEU A 76 -9.11 -17.54 6.98
CA LEU A 76 -9.32 -16.11 7.28
C LEU A 76 -10.73 -15.65 6.89
N ARG A 77 -11.20 -16.03 5.70
CA ARG A 77 -12.55 -15.66 5.22
C ARG A 77 -13.69 -16.23 6.07
N THR A 78 -13.43 -17.19 6.95
CA THR A 78 -14.42 -17.67 7.93
C THR A 78 -14.65 -16.70 9.10
N TYR A 79 -13.68 -15.82 9.38
CA TYR A 79 -13.78 -14.77 10.40
C TYR A 79 -14.42 -13.49 9.84
N SER A 80 -14.25 -13.22 8.55
CA SER A 80 -14.80 -12.04 7.88
C SER A 80 -14.88 -12.25 6.37
N GLU A 81 -16.05 -12.03 5.77
CA GLU A 81 -16.22 -12.09 4.30
C GLU A 81 -15.52 -10.92 3.57
N ARG A 82 -14.98 -9.95 4.32
CA ARG A 82 -14.37 -8.72 3.77
C ARG A 82 -12.88 -8.84 3.46
N TYR A 83 -12.26 -9.97 3.82
CA TYR A 83 -10.87 -10.24 3.44
C TYR A 83 -10.72 -10.22 1.91
N PRO A 84 -9.76 -9.46 1.35
CA PRO A 84 -9.54 -9.43 -0.09
C PRO A 84 -8.98 -10.78 -0.56
N THR A 85 -9.36 -11.20 -1.78
CA THR A 85 -8.75 -12.40 -2.35
C THR A 85 -7.26 -12.19 -2.60
N PRO A 86 -6.43 -13.24 -2.54
CA PRO A 86 -5.02 -13.14 -2.90
C PRO A 86 -4.80 -12.51 -4.28
N ASP A 87 -5.65 -12.85 -5.26
CA ASP A 87 -5.57 -12.28 -6.61
C ASP A 87 -5.90 -10.79 -6.66
N ALA A 88 -6.85 -10.33 -5.83
CA ALA A 88 -7.12 -8.90 -5.69
C ALA A 88 -5.91 -8.15 -5.12
N LEU A 89 -5.22 -8.73 -4.13
CA LEU A 89 -3.97 -8.17 -3.59
C LEU A 89 -2.86 -8.13 -4.64
N ARG A 90 -2.65 -9.21 -5.40
CA ARG A 90 -1.64 -9.23 -6.48
C ARG A 90 -1.93 -8.19 -7.56
N ALA A 91 -3.20 -7.96 -7.90
CA ALA A 91 -3.60 -6.99 -8.92
C ALA A 91 -3.25 -5.53 -8.58
N ILE A 92 -3.26 -5.19 -7.28
CA ILE A 92 -2.91 -3.86 -6.77
C ILE A 92 -1.45 -3.76 -6.28
N THR A 93 -0.66 -4.82 -6.46
CA THR A 93 0.75 -4.85 -6.08
C THR A 93 1.61 -4.34 -7.25
N LYS A 94 2.46 -3.33 -7.00
CA LYS A 94 3.21 -2.62 -8.05
C LYS A 94 4.70 -2.49 -7.71
N GLN A 95 5.51 -2.37 -8.75
CA GLN A 95 6.93 -2.05 -8.60
C GLN A 95 7.12 -0.54 -8.76
N GLY A 96 7.50 0.12 -7.69
CA GLY A 96 7.95 1.50 -7.70
C GLY A 96 9.41 1.64 -8.12
N GLU A 97 10.01 2.74 -7.70
CA GLU A 97 11.42 3.05 -7.98
C GLU A 97 12.34 2.01 -7.31
N ILE A 98 13.51 1.80 -7.92
CA ILE A 98 14.58 0.93 -7.42
C ILE A 98 15.78 1.78 -6.97
N GLU A 99 16.02 2.88 -7.67
CA GLU A 99 17.16 3.75 -7.47
C GLU A 99 16.84 4.92 -6.54
N ARG A 100 17.78 5.28 -5.67
CA ARG A 100 17.62 6.49 -4.88
C ARG A 100 17.52 7.73 -5.78
N ALA A 101 16.58 8.62 -5.46
CA ALA A 101 16.45 9.88 -6.16
C ALA A 101 17.74 10.74 -6.05
N PRO A 102 18.13 11.47 -7.12
CA PRO A 102 19.20 12.46 -7.06
C PRO A 102 18.78 13.66 -6.18
N TYR A 103 19.65 14.67 -6.04
CA TYR A 103 19.37 15.88 -5.25
C TYR A 103 18.06 16.59 -5.63
N ALA A 104 17.61 16.47 -6.89
CA ALA A 104 16.34 17.00 -7.35
C ALA A 104 15.11 16.39 -6.62
N GLY A 105 15.27 15.26 -5.91
CA GLY A 105 14.21 14.59 -5.15
C GLY A 105 13.25 13.76 -5.99
N ILE A 106 13.42 13.77 -7.31
CA ILE A 106 12.59 13.05 -8.29
C ILE A 106 13.48 12.42 -9.36
N ARG A 107 12.94 11.43 -10.08
CA ARG A 107 13.59 10.79 -11.23
C ARG A 107 12.64 10.80 -12.42
N GLN A 108 11.92 9.71 -12.63
CA GLN A 108 10.97 9.50 -13.70
C GLN A 108 9.77 8.75 -13.13
N SER A 109 8.63 8.85 -13.80
CA SER A 109 7.43 8.09 -13.43
C SER A 109 7.71 6.57 -13.45
N THR A 110 7.02 5.86 -12.56
CA THR A 110 7.16 4.43 -12.28
C THR A 110 5.77 3.81 -12.21
N GLU A 111 5.67 2.48 -12.28
CA GLU A 111 4.38 1.79 -12.06
C GLU A 111 3.80 2.17 -10.68
N GLY A 112 4.64 2.32 -9.66
CA GLY A 112 4.25 2.74 -8.31
C GLY A 112 3.69 4.17 -8.24
N SER A 113 4.44 5.16 -8.74
CA SER A 113 4.02 6.56 -8.71
C SER A 113 2.77 6.82 -9.55
N GLU A 114 2.66 6.20 -10.73
CA GLU A 114 1.45 6.29 -11.56
C GLU A 114 0.23 5.67 -10.85
N TRP A 115 0.43 4.57 -10.12
CA TRP A 115 -0.63 3.93 -9.34
C TRP A 115 -1.11 4.82 -8.17
N ILE A 116 -0.20 5.53 -7.49
CA ILE A 116 -0.57 6.52 -6.47
C ILE A 116 -1.51 7.57 -7.07
N VAL A 117 -1.16 8.14 -8.23
CA VAL A 117 -1.99 9.13 -8.91
C VAL A 117 -3.35 8.55 -9.31
N GLN A 118 -3.36 7.32 -9.82
CA GLN A 118 -4.60 6.62 -10.19
C GLN A 118 -5.51 6.42 -8.96
N CYS A 119 -4.97 5.97 -7.83
CA CYS A 119 -5.72 5.80 -6.59
C CYS A 119 -6.23 7.14 -6.05
N ALA A 120 -5.41 8.18 -6.05
CA ALA A 120 -5.80 9.51 -5.57
C ALA A 120 -6.95 10.11 -6.38
N ARG A 121 -7.00 9.84 -7.70
CA ARG A 121 -8.05 10.31 -8.61
C ARG A 121 -9.32 9.46 -8.65
N ARG A 122 -9.40 8.36 -7.88
CA ARG A 122 -10.63 7.57 -7.82
C ARG A 122 -11.78 8.44 -7.32
N ASP A 123 -12.96 8.24 -7.90
CA ASP A 123 -14.20 8.88 -7.49
C ASP A 123 -14.69 8.30 -6.16
N ASP A 124 -13.95 8.61 -5.09
CA ASP A 124 -14.23 8.25 -3.71
C ASP A 124 -13.85 9.45 -2.83
N ALA A 125 -14.83 9.99 -2.11
CA ALA A 125 -14.66 11.19 -1.30
C ALA A 125 -13.78 10.97 -0.05
N ARG A 126 -13.49 9.71 0.32
CA ARG A 126 -12.60 9.41 1.45
C ARG A 126 -11.14 9.70 1.05
N PRO A 127 -10.33 10.26 1.95
CA PRO A 127 -8.91 10.48 1.66
C PRO A 127 -8.19 9.14 1.44
N LEU A 128 -7.20 9.15 0.54
CA LEU A 128 -6.24 8.06 0.41
C LEU A 128 -5.13 8.25 1.45
N HIS A 129 -4.94 7.30 2.34
CA HIS A 129 -3.84 7.29 3.29
C HIS A 129 -2.62 6.59 2.68
N LEU A 130 -1.53 7.33 2.50
CA LEU A 130 -0.23 6.78 2.09
C LEU A 130 0.58 6.41 3.33
N LEU A 131 0.87 5.13 3.49
CA LEU A 131 1.70 4.59 4.57
C LEU A 131 3.10 4.35 4.00
N ALA A 132 4.06 5.21 4.34
CA ALA A 132 5.44 5.10 3.92
C ALA A 132 6.25 4.30 4.96
N TRP A 133 6.68 3.10 4.59
CA TRP A 133 7.52 2.22 5.41
C TRP A 133 8.98 2.25 4.96
N GLY A 134 9.22 2.55 3.68
CA GLY A 134 10.55 2.79 3.13
C GLY A 134 10.77 4.22 2.64
N GLY A 135 11.54 4.33 1.56
CA GLY A 135 11.77 5.54 0.80
C GLY A 135 10.50 6.09 0.14
N ILE A 136 10.48 7.42 -0.02
CA ILE A 136 9.34 8.19 -0.53
C ILE A 136 9.49 8.56 -2.01
N GLU A 137 10.40 7.92 -2.74
CA GLU A 137 10.72 8.21 -4.14
C GLU A 137 9.46 8.22 -5.02
N ASP A 138 8.61 7.19 -4.93
CA ASP A 138 7.36 7.11 -5.70
C ASP A 138 6.32 8.15 -5.26
N ILE A 139 6.27 8.48 -3.97
CA ILE A 139 5.35 9.50 -3.44
C ILE A 139 5.76 10.88 -3.96
N ALA A 140 7.06 11.20 -3.89
CA ALA A 140 7.61 12.45 -4.38
C ALA A 140 7.40 12.59 -5.89
N GLN A 141 7.64 11.52 -6.65
CA GLN A 141 7.41 11.50 -8.09
C GLN A 141 5.92 11.69 -8.43
N ALA A 142 5.00 11.01 -7.74
CA ALA A 142 3.57 11.15 -7.95
C ALA A 142 3.07 12.58 -7.71
N LEU A 143 3.51 13.21 -6.62
CA LEU A 143 3.16 14.60 -6.30
C LEU A 143 3.80 15.61 -7.26
N HIS A 144 4.97 15.30 -7.80
CA HIS A 144 5.61 16.12 -8.83
C HIS A 144 4.85 16.07 -10.15
N ASP A 145 4.47 14.86 -10.60
CA ASP A 145 3.80 14.65 -11.89
C ASP A 145 2.33 15.09 -11.85
N ALA A 146 1.69 15.01 -10.68
CA ALA A 146 0.28 15.36 -10.48
C ALA A 146 0.08 16.20 -9.20
N PRO A 147 0.52 17.47 -9.18
CA PRO A 147 0.39 18.35 -8.01
C PRO A 147 -1.07 18.69 -7.65
N ASP A 148 -2.03 18.37 -8.53
CA ASP A 148 -3.47 18.56 -8.36
C ASP A 148 -4.14 17.54 -7.41
N ILE A 149 -3.45 16.47 -7.02
CA ILE A 149 -4.01 15.40 -6.17
C ILE A 149 -3.94 15.71 -4.65
N LEU A 150 -3.53 16.93 -4.29
CA LEU A 150 -3.45 17.44 -2.92
C LEU A 150 -4.80 17.98 -2.41
#